data_AF-A0A920JUP2-F1
#
_entry.id   AF-A0A920JUP2-F1
#
_cell.length_a   1.000
_cell.length_b   1.000
_cell.length_c   1.000
_cell.angle_alpha   90.00
_cell.angle_beta   90.00
_cell.angle_gamma   90.00
#
_symmetry.space_group_name_H-M   'P 1'
#
loop_
_entity.id
_entity.type
_entity.pdbx_description
1 polymer ?
#
loop_
_entity_poly.entity_id
_entity_poly.type
_entity_poly.pdbx_seq_one_letter_code
_entity_poly.pdbx_strand_id
1 'polypeptide(L)'
;MGFWGFKGQEAIGEDDFLNQIYSEDEIIGLITNFSRRFARFRNPPEIEAELVNSFNSMIDAGVDIVLGTDAGAVPNHPFGYTGHRELEIYVRLGMSPMQALVAATSNAAKHLGLNEWEC
;
A
#
# COMPACT_ATOMS: atom_id res chain seq x y z
N MET A 1 19.62 -7.57 -13.61
CA MET A 1 19.07 -6.56 -12.70
C MET A 1 17.98 -5.80 -13.44
N GLY A 2 16.71 -6.16 -13.22
CA GLY A 2 15.58 -5.45 -13.82
C GLY A 2 15.37 -4.13 -13.10
N PHE A 3 15.40 -3.03 -13.85
CA PHE A 3 14.99 -1.71 -13.39
C PHE A 3 13.47 -1.73 -13.25
N TRP A 4 12.97 -2.09 -12.08
CA TRP A 4 11.55 -1.90 -11.75
C TRP A 4 11.35 -0.40 -11.60
N GLY A 5 10.84 0.25 -12.67
CA GLY A 5 10.45 1.65 -12.61
C GLY A 5 9.55 1.88 -11.40
N PHE A 6 9.72 3.02 -10.73
CA PHE A 6 9.00 3.42 -9.53
C PHE A 6 7.48 3.51 -9.78
N LYS A 7 6.79 2.36 -9.72
CA LYS A 7 5.33 2.22 -9.83
C LYS A 7 4.58 2.55 -8.53
N GLY A 8 5.20 3.24 -7.57
CA GLY A 8 4.58 3.53 -6.26
C GLY A 8 3.49 4.60 -6.33
N GLN A 9 3.39 5.29 -7.47
CA GLN A 9 2.53 6.46 -7.69
C GLN A 9 1.47 6.23 -8.77
N GLU A 10 1.31 4.99 -9.23
CA GLU A 10 0.26 4.61 -10.18
C GLU A 10 -1.10 4.75 -9.49
N ALA A 11 -2.06 5.35 -10.19
CA ALA A 11 -3.41 5.42 -9.68
C ALA A 11 -3.99 4.00 -9.59
N ILE A 12 -4.87 3.73 -8.62
CA ILE A 12 -5.51 2.41 -8.48
C ILE A 12 -6.18 1.96 -9.79
N GLY A 13 -6.76 2.90 -10.55
CA GLY A 13 -7.37 2.61 -11.86
C GLY A 13 -6.38 2.34 -13.01
N GLU A 14 -5.07 2.46 -12.79
CA GLU A 14 -4.02 2.12 -13.77
C GLU A 14 -3.47 0.70 -13.53
N ASP A 15 -3.96 -0.02 -12.53
CA ASP A 15 -3.48 -1.34 -12.18
C ASP A 15 -4.01 -2.41 -13.15
N ASP A 16 -3.08 -3.13 -13.80
CA ASP A 16 -3.37 -4.19 -14.76
C ASP A 16 -4.25 -5.31 -14.18
N PHE A 17 -4.16 -5.58 -12.88
CA PHE A 17 -5.01 -6.56 -12.21
C PHE A 17 -6.47 -6.10 -12.16
N LEU A 18 -6.71 -4.84 -11.82
CA LEU A 18 -8.07 -4.29 -11.74
C LEU A 18 -8.69 -4.10 -13.13
N ASN A 19 -7.87 -3.78 -14.12
CA ASN A 19 -8.30 -3.67 -15.53
C ASN A 19 -8.82 -5.00 -16.11
N GLN A 20 -8.45 -6.14 -15.53
CA GLN A 20 -8.96 -7.46 -15.92
C GLN A 20 -10.31 -7.80 -15.28
N ILE A 21 -10.69 -7.10 -14.21
CA ILE A 21 -11.85 -7.43 -13.38
C ILE A 21 -13.03 -6.49 -13.65
N TYR A 22 -12.75 -5.19 -13.83
CA TYR A 22 -13.77 -4.16 -14.01
C TYR A 22 -14.08 -3.88 -15.48
N SER A 23 -15.32 -3.47 -15.75
CA SER A 23 -15.71 -2.93 -17.05
C SER A 23 -15.12 -1.54 -17.29
N GLU A 24 -15.02 -1.11 -18.55
CA GLU A 24 -14.47 0.22 -18.91
C GLU A 24 -15.19 1.37 -18.18
N ASP A 25 -16.52 1.29 -18.00
CA ASP A 25 -17.31 2.31 -17.31
C ASP A 25 -16.97 2.40 -15.81
N GLU A 26 -16.72 1.26 -15.16
CA GLU A 26 -16.31 1.18 -13.75
C GLU A 26 -14.88 1.70 -13.56
N ILE A 27 -13.96 1.40 -14.49
CA ILE A 27 -12.60 1.91 -14.51
C ILE A 27 -12.60 3.43 -14.71
N ILE A 28 -13.42 3.96 -15.62
CA ILE A 28 -13.60 5.41 -15.79
C ILE A 28 -14.10 6.05 -14.48
N GLY A 29 -15.03 5.39 -13.77
CA GLY A 29 -15.49 5.83 -12.45
C GLY A 29 -14.39 5.86 -11.38
N LEU A 30 -13.53 4.83 -11.37
CA LEU A 30 -12.35 4.73 -10.51
C LEU A 30 -11.37 5.86 -10.82
N ILE A 31 -10.94 5.99 -12.08
CA ILE A 31 -10.00 7.01 -12.52
C ILE A 31 -10.56 8.41 -12.25
N THR A 32 -11.81 8.71 -12.61
CA THR A 32 -12.37 10.08 -12.51
C THR A 32 -12.51 10.55 -11.06
N ASN A 33 -12.84 9.65 -10.12
CA ASN A 33 -12.93 9.97 -8.70
C ASN A 33 -11.55 10.02 -8.02
N PHE A 34 -10.59 9.22 -8.46
CA PHE A 34 -9.24 9.16 -7.89
C PHE A 34 -8.30 10.26 -8.44
N SER A 35 -8.40 10.55 -9.74
CA SER A 35 -7.51 11.46 -10.48
C SER A 35 -7.53 12.90 -9.97
N ARG A 36 -8.67 13.38 -9.44
CA ARG A 36 -8.79 14.76 -8.94
C ARG A 36 -8.02 15.01 -7.63
N ARG A 37 -7.74 13.97 -6.84
CA ARG A 37 -6.93 14.09 -5.61
C ARG A 37 -5.44 13.81 -5.85
N PHE A 38 -5.09 12.88 -6.74
CA PHE A 38 -3.72 12.34 -6.83
C PHE A 38 -2.81 12.92 -7.93
N ALA A 39 -3.33 13.59 -8.96
CA ALA A 39 -2.50 14.21 -10.01
C ALA A 39 -1.51 15.28 -9.49
N ARG A 40 -1.56 15.63 -8.21
CA ARG A 40 -0.68 16.60 -7.53
C ARG A 40 0.43 15.96 -6.67
N PHE A 41 0.46 14.64 -6.48
CA PHE A 41 1.35 13.99 -5.49
C PHE A 41 2.29 12.97 -6.12
N ARG A 42 2.92 13.31 -7.25
CA ARG A 42 4.15 12.61 -7.62
C ARG A 42 5.29 13.18 -6.80
N ASN A 43 5.75 12.43 -5.81
CA ASN A 43 6.92 12.81 -5.03
C ASN A 43 8.12 12.90 -5.99
N PRO A 44 8.90 13.99 -5.92
CA PRO A 44 10.19 14.04 -6.59
C PRO A 44 11.08 12.85 -6.17
N PRO A 45 11.99 12.37 -7.04
CA PRO A 45 12.85 11.23 -6.74
C PRO A 45 13.64 11.38 -5.42
N GLU A 46 13.98 12.61 -5.03
CA GLU A 46 14.70 12.91 -3.79
C GLU A 46 13.85 12.58 -2.55
N ILE A 47 12.56 12.93 -2.57
CA ILE A 47 11.62 12.63 -1.48
C ILE A 47 11.36 11.13 -1.41
N GLU A 48 11.26 10.45 -2.55
CA GLU A 48 11.10 9.00 -2.59
C GLU A 48 12.30 8.26 -1.99
N ALA A 49 13.52 8.71 -2.30
CA ALA A 49 14.73 8.18 -1.69
C ALA A 49 14.77 8.40 -0.17
N GLU A 50 14.33 9.56 0.31
CA GLU A 50 14.24 9.87 1.75
C GLU A 50 13.22 8.96 2.46
N LEU A 51 12.06 8.71 1.84
CA LEU A 51 11.04 7.79 2.36
C LEU A 51 11.58 6.37 2.50
N VAL A 52 12.27 5.87 1.45
CA VAL A 52 12.91 4.55 1.46
C VAL A 52 13.97 4.46 2.58
N ASN A 53 14.84 5.47 2.70
CA ASN A 53 15.90 5.47 3.71
C ASN A 53 15.34 5.52 5.14
N SER A 54 14.33 6.37 5.37
CA SER A 54 13.66 6.48 6.67
C SER A 54 12.95 5.18 7.04
N PHE A 55 12.27 4.55 6.07
CA PHE A 55 11.60 3.28 6.29
C PHE A 55 12.59 2.14 6.60
N ASN A 56 13.69 2.04 5.85
CA ASN A 56 14.74 1.07 6.14
C ASN A 56 15.37 1.29 7.52
N SER A 57 15.56 2.54 7.94
CA SER A 57 16.08 2.84 9.28
C SER A 57 15.14 2.32 10.39
N MET A 58 13.82 2.37 10.16
CA MET A 58 12.84 1.79 11.10
C MET A 58 12.90 0.26 11.12
N ILE A 59 13.08 -0.38 9.96
CA ILE A 59 13.26 -1.83 9.86
C ILE A 59 14.52 -2.26 10.61
N ASP A 60 15.65 -1.60 10.37
CA ASP A 60 16.95 -1.89 11.00
C ASP A 60 16.92 -1.68 12.52
N ALA A 61 16.14 -0.68 12.98
CA ALA A 61 15.93 -0.42 14.40
C ALA A 61 14.97 -1.43 15.08
N GLY A 62 14.35 -2.35 14.33
CA GLY A 62 13.41 -3.33 14.87
C GLY A 62 12.08 -2.71 15.31
N VAL A 63 11.64 -1.62 14.68
CA VAL A 63 10.36 -0.98 14.98
C VAL A 63 9.20 -1.93 14.64
N ASP A 64 8.22 -1.97 15.53
CA ASP A 64 7.02 -2.79 15.37
C ASP A 64 6.02 -2.09 14.42
N ILE A 65 6.09 -2.42 13.13
CA ILE A 65 5.30 -1.80 12.06
C ILE A 65 4.00 -2.59 11.83
N VAL A 66 2.89 -1.87 11.61
CA VAL A 66 1.55 -2.40 11.34
C VAL A 66 1.06 -1.91 9.98
N LEU A 67 0.43 -2.79 9.19
CA LEU A 67 -0.19 -2.42 7.91
C LEU A 67 -1.47 -1.60 8.14
N GLY A 68 -1.57 -0.46 7.46
CA GLY A 68 -2.77 0.36 7.42
C GLY A 68 -2.86 1.14 6.12
N THR A 69 -4.03 1.21 5.51
CA THR A 69 -4.22 1.79 4.17
C THR A 69 -4.90 3.15 4.18
N ASP A 70 -5.42 3.58 5.34
CA ASP A 70 -6.36 4.71 5.48
C ASP A 70 -7.51 4.67 4.43
N ALA A 71 -7.82 3.46 3.94
CA ALA A 71 -8.80 3.26 2.89
C ALA A 71 -10.20 3.25 3.50
N GLY A 72 -11.03 4.22 3.14
CA GLY A 72 -12.38 4.33 3.69
C GLY A 72 -13.37 5.15 2.85
N ALA A 73 -14.58 4.62 2.75
CA ALA A 73 -15.87 5.27 2.42
C ALA A 73 -15.93 6.30 1.27
N VAL A 74 -15.10 6.16 0.25
CA VAL A 74 -15.27 6.88 -1.03
C VAL A 74 -16.03 6.00 -2.04
N PRO A 75 -17.05 6.54 -2.75
CA PRO A 75 -17.73 5.81 -3.81
C PRO A 75 -16.73 5.29 -4.85
N ASN A 76 -16.92 4.03 -5.29
CA ASN A 76 -16.06 3.35 -6.26
C ASN A 76 -14.60 3.21 -5.78
N HIS A 77 -14.38 2.89 -4.51
CA HIS A 77 -13.06 2.51 -4.01
C HIS A 77 -13.03 1.01 -3.70
N PRO A 78 -12.12 0.22 -4.30
CA PRO A 78 -12.11 -1.22 -4.13
C PRO A 78 -11.64 -1.57 -2.71
N PHE A 79 -12.61 -1.89 -1.84
CA PHE A 79 -12.33 -2.28 -0.47
C PHE A 79 -11.52 -3.59 -0.44
N GLY A 80 -10.54 -3.69 0.45
CA GLY A 80 -9.64 -4.84 0.57
C GLY A 80 -8.46 -4.81 -0.42
N TYR A 81 -8.64 -4.39 -1.67
CA TYR A 81 -7.56 -4.36 -2.67
C TYR A 81 -6.37 -3.49 -2.22
N THR A 82 -6.66 -2.34 -1.62
CA THR A 82 -5.64 -1.43 -1.11
C THR A 82 -4.72 -2.06 -0.08
N GLY A 83 -5.18 -3.07 0.67
CA GLY A 83 -4.34 -3.83 1.60
C GLY A 83 -3.26 -4.64 0.87
N HIS A 84 -3.60 -5.23 -0.28
CA HIS A 84 -2.63 -5.93 -1.11
C HIS A 84 -1.61 -4.98 -1.73
N ARG A 85 -2.05 -3.79 -2.14
CA ARG A 85 -1.14 -2.77 -2.66
C ARG A 85 -0.16 -2.27 -1.59
N GLU A 86 -0.63 -2.11 -0.36
CA GLU A 86 0.21 -1.70 0.77
C GLU A 86 1.28 -2.74 1.11
N LEU A 87 0.94 -4.04 1.05
CA LEU A 87 1.92 -5.13 1.18
C LEU A 87 3.03 -5.03 0.12
N GLU A 88 2.67 -4.75 -1.13
CA GLU A 88 3.64 -4.56 -2.20
C GLU A 88 4.56 -3.36 -1.95
N ILE A 89 3.99 -2.25 -1.46
CA ILE A 89 4.74 -1.05 -1.10
C ILE A 89 5.74 -1.35 0.03
N TYR A 90 5.33 -2.08 1.07
CA TYR A 90 6.23 -2.43 2.19
C TYR A 90 7.43 -3.25 1.72
N VAL A 91 7.21 -4.25 0.87
CA VAL A 91 8.29 -5.07 0.31
C VAL A 91 9.21 -4.21 -0.56
N ARG A 92 8.65 -3.29 -1.35
CA ARG A 92 9.42 -2.38 -2.20
C ARG A 92 10.27 -1.40 -1.40
N LEU A 93 9.78 -0.93 -0.24
CA LEU A 93 10.50 -0.02 0.64
C LEU A 93 11.63 -0.70 1.43
N GLY A 94 11.68 -2.04 1.46
CA GLY A 94 12.79 -2.80 2.02
C GLY A 94 12.42 -3.95 2.94
N MET A 95 11.13 -4.18 3.22
CA MET A 95 10.74 -5.37 3.98
C MET A 95 10.91 -6.65 3.17
N SER A 96 11.28 -7.73 3.86
CA SER A 96 11.04 -9.07 3.33
C SER A 96 9.54 -9.37 3.23
N PRO A 97 9.10 -10.27 2.33
CA PRO A 97 7.70 -10.68 2.27
C PRO A 97 7.14 -11.19 3.61
N MET A 98 7.96 -11.85 4.43
CA MET A 98 7.54 -12.31 5.75
C MET A 98 7.30 -11.15 6.72
N GLN A 99 8.17 -10.13 6.72
CA GLN A 99 7.97 -8.93 7.55
C GLN A 99 6.67 -8.19 7.17
N ALA A 100 6.38 -8.07 5.87
CA ALA A 100 5.12 -7.47 5.42
C ALA A 100 3.89 -8.27 5.88
N LEU A 101 3.94 -9.61 5.82
CA LEU A 101 2.87 -10.47 6.33
C LEU A 101 2.67 -10.35 7.84
N VAL A 102 3.76 -10.32 8.61
CA VAL A 102 3.74 -10.11 10.07
C VAL A 102 3.14 -8.75 10.43
N ALA A 103 3.53 -7.68 9.71
CA ALA A 103 2.98 -6.35 9.87
C ALA A 103 1.46 -6.31 9.63
N ALA A 104 0.97 -7.08 8.66
CA ALA A 104 -0.44 -7.14 8.30
C ALA A 104 -1.28 -8.11 9.15
N THR A 105 -0.66 -8.93 10.00
CA THR A 105 -1.37 -9.97 10.76
C THR A 105 -1.05 -9.91 12.25
N SER A 106 0.00 -10.60 12.72
CA SER A 106 0.30 -10.74 14.14
C SER A 106 0.60 -9.41 14.82
N ASN A 107 1.28 -8.48 14.14
CA ASN A 107 1.54 -7.14 14.70
C ASN A 107 0.24 -6.36 14.85
N ALA A 108 -0.60 -6.35 13.81
CA ALA A 108 -1.92 -5.72 13.87
C ALA A 108 -2.76 -6.29 15.02
N ALA A 109 -2.82 -7.62 15.16
CA ALA A 109 -3.55 -8.27 16.25
C ALA A 109 -2.99 -7.89 17.63
N LYS A 110 -1.67 -7.90 17.80
CA LYS A 110 -1.00 -7.51 19.06
C LYS A 110 -1.33 -6.07 19.47
N HIS A 111 -1.25 -5.11 18.53
CA HIS A 111 -1.53 -3.70 18.83
C HIS A 111 -3.01 -3.40 19.05
N LEU A 112 -3.90 -4.26 18.55
CA LEU A 112 -5.33 -4.20 18.83
C LEU A 112 -5.72 -4.95 20.12
N GLY A 113 -4.79 -5.63 20.80
CA GLY A 113 -5.09 -6.47 21.96
C GLY A 113 -5.88 -7.73 21.61
N LEU A 114 -5.78 -8.22 20.37
CA LEU A 114 -6.48 -9.39 19.83
C LEU A 114 -5.56 -10.60 19.62
N ASN A 115 -4.37 -10.58 20.21
CA ASN A 115 -3.39 -11.66 20.12
C ASN A 115 -3.59 -12.78 21.16
N GLU A 116 -4.55 -12.61 22.07
CA GLU A 116 -4.91 -13.57 23.09
C GLU A 116 -6.34 -14.07 22.87
N TRP A 117 -6.50 -15.38 22.89
CA TRP A 117 -7.81 -16.01 22.95
C TRP A 117 -8.06 -16.30 24.43
N GLU A 118 -8.76 -15.41 25.15
CA GLU A 118 -9.32 -15.79 26.45
C GLU A 118 -10.42 -16.84 26.20
N CYS A 119 -10.17 -18.08 26.66
CA CYS A 119 -11.16 -19.16 26.77
C CYS A 119 -11.78 -19.17 28.16
#